data_AF-A0A0M3HKD4-F1
#
_entry.id   AF-A0A0M3HKD4-F1
#
_cell.length_a   1.000
_cell.length_b   1.000
_cell.length_c   1.000
_cell.angle_alpha   90.00
_cell.angle_beta   90.00
_cell.angle_gamma   90.00
#
_symmetry.space_group_name_H-M   'P 1'
#
loop_
_entity.id
_entity.type
_entity.pdbx_description
1 polymer ?
#
loop_
_entity_poly.entity_id
_entity_poly.type
_entity_poly.pdbx_seq_one_letter_code
_entity_poly.pdbx_strand_id
1 'polypeptide(L)' 'MTAMNDERNQVLTTRSWLNVNWLDPRLTWNATEWDGIKTMYVPYQRLWKPDIILVNK' A
#
# COMPACT_ATOMS: atom_id res chain seq x y z
N MET A 1 9.93 11.58 8.82
CA MET A 1 10.74 11.30 7.62
C MET A 1 12.20 11.50 8.01
N THR A 2 13.05 10.52 7.76
CA THR A 2 14.49 10.61 8.08
C THR A 2 15.27 10.35 6.80
N ALA A 3 16.20 11.24 6.45
CA ALA A 3 17.04 11.12 5.27
C ALA A 3 18.51 11.03 5.70
N MET A 4 19.27 10.11 5.11
CA MET A 4 20.72 10.01 5.25
C MET A 4 21.34 10.05 3.85
N ASN A 5 22.34 10.90 3.68
CA ASN A 5 23.03 11.11 2.40
C ASN A 5 24.44 10.50 2.46
N ASP A 6 24.76 9.61 1.52
CA ASP A 6 26.13 9.15 1.29
C ASP A 6 26.66 9.87 0.04
N GLU A 7 27.34 11.00 0.25
CA GLU A 7 27.84 11.87 -0.81
C GLU A 7 28.89 11.21 -1.69
N ARG A 8 29.64 10.25 -1.14
CA ARG A 8 30.72 9.56 -1.87
C ARG A 8 30.16 8.53 -2.84
N ASN A 9 29.08 7.85 -2.46
CA ASN A 9 28.41 6.85 -3.29
C ASN A 9 27.20 7.40 -4.05
N GLN A 10 26.86 8.68 -3.86
CA GLN A 10 25.66 9.33 -4.39
C GLN A 10 24.36 8.55 -4.09
N VAL A 11 24.26 8.00 -2.88
CA VAL A 11 23.09 7.24 -2.44
C VAL A 11 22.30 8.05 -1.40
N LEU A 12 21.03 8.30 -1.69
CA LEU A 12 20.08 8.87 -0.73
C LEU A 12 19.23 7.75 -0.12
N THR A 13 19.33 7.57 1.20
CA THR A 13 18.46 6.65 1.95
C THR A 13 17.41 7.43 2.72
N THR A 14 16.12 7.16 2.47
CA THR A 14 15.01 7.81 3.18
C THR A 14 14.06 6.81 3.83
N ARG A 15 13.56 7.16 5.02
CA ARG A 15 12.49 6.44 5.71
C ARG A 15 11.18 7.21 5.60
N SER A 16 10.24 6.64 4.86
CA SER A 16 8.93 7.23 4.58
C SER A 16 7.81 6.21 4.76
N TRP A 17 6.61 6.70 5.08
CA TRP A 17 5.41 5.90 5.13
C TRP A 17 4.73 5.93 3.76
N LEU A 18 4.46 4.75 3.20
CA LEU A 18 3.74 4.64 1.94
C LEU A 18 2.28 4.29 2.22
N ASN A 19 1.36 5.18 1.85
CA ASN A 19 -0.07 4.92 1.89
C ASN A 19 -0.55 4.52 0.49
N VAL A 20 -0.96 3.27 0.33
CA VAL A 20 -1.39 2.69 -0.95
C VAL A 20 -2.88 2.42 -0.87
N ASN A 21 -3.63 2.95 -1.83
CA ASN A 21 -5.05 2.67 -1.98
C ASN A 21 -5.29 2.17 -3.41
N TRP A 22 -6.02 1.07 -3.54
CA TRP A 22 -6.44 0.52 -4.82
C TRP A 22 -7.89 0.02 -4.72
N LEU A 23 -8.56 -0.11 -5.86
CA LEU A 23 -9.89 -0.70 -5.97
C LEU A 23 -9.75 -2.15 -6.46
N ASP A 24 -10.28 -3.11 -5.71
CA ASP A 24 -10.39 -4.51 -6.16
C ASP A 24 -11.88 -4.85 -6.41
N PRO A 25 -12.31 -4.99 -7.68
CA PRO A 25 -13.70 -5.30 -8.00
C PRO A 25 -14.22 -6.59 -7.38
N ARG A 26 -13.33 -7.56 -7.08
CA ARG A 26 -13.69 -8.84 -6.45
C ARG A 26 -14.05 -8.69 -4.97
N LEU A 27 -13.69 -7.56 -4.35
CA LEU A 27 -14.00 -7.22 -2.96
C LEU A 27 -15.18 -6.25 -2.88
N THR A 28 -16.10 -6.30 -3.84
CA THR A 28 -17.31 -5.47 -3.84
C THR A 28 -18.50 -6.30 -3.37
N TRP A 29 -19.32 -5.76 -2.47
CA TRP A 29 -20.55 -6.40 -1.99
C TRP A 29 -21.65 -5.38 -1.73
N ASN A 30 -22.90 -5.86 -1.70
CA ASN A 30 -24.05 -5.05 -1.32
C ASN A 30 -24.21 -5.04 0.20
N ALA A 31 -24.02 -3.88 0.85
CA ALA A 31 -24.07 -3.78 2.30
C ALA A 31 -25.41 -4.23 2.92
N THR A 32 -26.54 -4.12 2.21
CA THR A 32 -27.85 -4.53 2.75
C THR A 32 -27.99 -6.03 2.93
N GLU A 33 -27.21 -6.83 2.19
CA GLU A 33 -27.18 -8.29 2.33
C GLU A 33 -26.35 -8.74 3.54
N TRP A 34 -25.60 -7.82 4.15
CA TRP A 34 -24.65 -8.08 5.23
C TRP A 34 -24.85 -7.12 6.40
N ASP A 35 -26.10 -6.89 6.81
CA ASP A 35 -26.49 -6.06 7.96
C ASP A 35 -25.86 -4.65 7.97
N GLY A 36 -25.66 -4.08 6.78
CA GLY A 36 -25.09 -2.74 6.62
C GLY A 36 -23.57 -2.64 6.75
N ILE A 37 -22.83 -3.76 6.73
CA ILE A 37 -21.36 -3.75 6.79
C ILE A 37 -20.80 -3.07 5.54
N LYS A 38 -20.08 -1.95 5.73
CA LYS A 38 -19.43 -1.17 4.65
C LYS A 38 -17.90 -1.24 4.66
N THR A 39 -17.32 -1.78 5.73
CA THR A 39 -15.86 -1.81 5.90
C THR A 39 -15.47 -3.08 6.65
N MET A 40 -14.38 -3.69 6.21
CA MET A 40 -13.81 -4.87 6.84
C MET A 40 -12.29 -4.78 6.84
N TYR A 41 -11.67 -5.35 7.89
CA TYR A 41 -10.22 -5.45 7.99
C TYR A 41 -9.81 -6.88 7.68
N VAL A 42 -8.98 -7.04 6.63
CA VAL A 42 -8.50 -8.35 6.18
C VAL A 42 -6.98 -8.34 6.21
N PRO A 43 -6.32 -9.42 6.67
CA PRO A 43 -4.87 -9.56 6.57
C PRO A 43 -4.41 -9.42 5.11
N TYR A 44 -3.48 -8.49 4.85
CA TYR A 44 -3.03 -8.18 3.49
C TYR A 44 -2.41 -9.38 2.76
N GLN A 45 -1.90 -10.38 3.48
CA GLN A 45 -1.32 -11.59 2.90
C GLN A 45 -2.36 -12.47 2.16
N ARG A 46 -3.65 -12.24 2.42
CA ARG A 46 -4.76 -12.99 1.81
C ARG A 46 -5.36 -12.28 0.60
N LEU A 47 -4.93 -11.05 0.33
CA LEU A 47 -5.45 -10.22 -0.76
C LEU A 47 -4.39 -10.11 -1.85
N TRP A 48 -4.88 -10.02 -3.08
CA TRP A 48 -4.06 -9.47 -4.15
C TRP A 48 -3.80 -7.99 -3.86
N LYS A 49 -2.56 -7.55 -4.06
CA LYS A 49 -2.13 -6.16 -3.94
C LYS A 49 -1.15 -5.86 -5.08
N PRO A 50 -1.08 -4.63 -5.58
CA PRO A 50 -0.08 -4.28 -6.58
C PRO A 50 1.35 -4.41 -6.02
N ASP A 51 2.27 -4.87 -6.85
CA ASP A 51 3.70 -4.85 -6.53
C ASP A 51 4.25 -3.45 -6.82
N ILE A 52 4.83 -2.82 -5.79
CA ILE A 52 5.36 -1.45 -5.88
C ILE A 52 6.88 -1.53 -5.87
N ILE A 53 7.49 -1.06 -6.96
CA ILE A 53 8.93 -1.09 -7.17
C ILE A 53 9.41 0.35 -7.36
N LEU A 54 10.46 0.74 -6.64
CA LEU A 54 11.16 1.99 -6.88
C LEU A 54 12.16 1.78 -8.02
N VAL A 55 11.94 2.43 -9.16
CA VAL A 55 12.90 2.44 -10.27
C VAL A 55 13.57 3.81 -10.30
N ASN A 56 14.90 3.81 -10.27
CA ASN A 56 15.72 4.99 -10.52
C ASN A 56 16.23 4.95 -11.97
N LYS A 57 16.33 6.11 -12.63
CA LYS A 57 16.95 6.27 -13.95
C LYS A 57 18.14 7.22 -13.86
#